data_AF-A0A2D7GXQ8-F1
#
_entry.id   AF-A0A2D7GXQ8-F1
#
_cell.length_a   1.000
_cell.length_b   1.000
_cell.length_c   1.000
_cell.angle_alpha   90.00
_cell.angle_beta   90.00
_cell.angle_gamma   90.00
#
_symmetry.space_group_name_H-M   'P 1'
#
loop_
_entity.id
_entity.type
_entity.pdbx_description
1 polymer ?
#
loop_
_entity_poly.entity_id
_entity_poly.type
_entity_poly.pdbx_seq_one_letter_code
_entity_poly.pdbx_strand_id
1 'polypeptide(L)' 'MACIPHDKLIFETDAPYLFPKTLRPRKRNNEPAFLPHIVEQVSDMLGVPAQQLSKSSFVNTLTLFSID' A
#
# COMPACT_ATOMS: atom_id res chain seq x y z
N MET A 1 -20.44 6.42 0.85
CA MET A 1 -19.04 6.13 1.24
C MET A 1 -18.37 5.53 0.01
N ALA A 2 -17.40 6.21 -0.58
CA ALA A 2 -16.74 5.69 -1.79
C ALA A 2 -15.79 4.55 -1.38
N CYS A 3 -16.12 3.33 -1.77
CA CYS A 3 -15.24 2.18 -1.63
C CYS A 3 -14.37 2.09 -2.89
N ILE A 4 -13.04 1.97 -2.74
CA ILE A 4 -12.15 1.71 -3.87
C ILE A 4 -12.28 0.22 -4.21
N PRO A 5 -12.66 -0.15 -5.44
CA PRO A 5 -12.69 -1.54 -5.86
C PRO A 5 -11.31 -2.20 -5.71
N HIS A 6 -11.26 -3.43 -5.20
CA HIS A 6 -9.99 -4.12 -4.92
C HIS A 6 -9.15 -4.38 -6.19
N ASP A 7 -9.80 -4.55 -7.34
CA ASP A 7 -9.21 -4.69 -8.68
C ASP A 7 -8.69 -3.35 -9.26
N LYS A 8 -8.83 -2.25 -8.51
CA LYS A 8 -8.31 -0.93 -8.87
C LYS A 8 -7.41 -0.32 -7.79
N LEU A 9 -7.19 -1.05 -6.68
CA LEU A 9 -6.37 -0.59 -5.56
C LEU A 9 -4.89 -0.87 -5.83
N ILE A 10 -4.05 0.16 -5.68
CA ILE A 10 -2.58 0.06 -5.73
C ILE A 10 -2.01 0.76 -4.49
N PHE A 11 -0.91 0.25 -3.95
CA PHE A 11 -0.18 0.86 -2.83
C PHE A 11 1.13 1.49 -3.29
N GLU A 12 1.44 2.66 -2.74
CA GLU A 12 2.71 3.37 -2.93
C GLU A 12 3.16 4.03 -1.61
N THR A 13 4.45 4.38 -1.51
CA THR A 13 4.99 5.07 -0.33
C THR A 13 5.07 6.58 -0.49
N ASP A 14 5.09 7.09 -1.73
CA ASP A 14 5.43 8.49 -2.04
C ASP A 14 6.77 8.93 -1.42
N ALA A 15 7.72 8.00 -1.27
CA ALA A 15 9.03 8.31 -0.70
C ALA A 15 9.76 9.39 -1.56
N PRO A 16 10.40 10.39 -0.93
CA PRO A 16 10.78 10.47 0.49
C PRO A 16 9.71 11.07 1.43
N TYR A 17 8.51 11.36 0.94
CA TYR A 17 7.42 11.97 1.69
C TYR A 17 6.54 10.94 2.40
N LEU A 18 5.61 11.42 3.24
CA LEU A 18 4.56 10.60 3.86
C LEU A 18 5.03 9.44 4.74
N PHE A 19 6.08 9.63 5.55
CA PHE A 19 6.52 8.61 6.52
C PHE A 19 5.34 8.11 7.40
N PRO A 20 5.11 6.78 7.49
CA PRO A 20 3.96 6.23 8.20
C PRO A 20 3.82 6.75 9.63
N LYS A 21 2.62 7.24 9.97
CA LYS A 21 2.39 7.90 11.27
C LYS A 21 2.42 6.96 12.46
N THR A 22 2.23 5.68 12.22
CA THR A 22 2.21 4.60 13.21
C THR A 22 3.60 4.09 13.58
N LEU A 23 4.62 4.32 12.74
CA LEU A 23 5.98 3.83 12.98
C LEU A 23 6.77 4.73 13.95
N ARG A 24 7.60 4.08 14.78
CA ARG A 24 8.50 4.70 15.76
C ARG A 24 9.87 3.98 15.76
N PRO A 25 10.99 4.70 15.97
CA PRO A 25 11.08 6.16 16.09
C PRO A 25 10.72 6.88 14.78
N ARG A 26 10.35 8.17 14.89
CA ARG A 26 10.03 8.97 13.70
C ARG A 26 11.28 9.17 12.85
N LYS A 27 11.17 8.92 11.55
CA LYS A 27 12.19 9.32 10.56
C LYS A 27 11.73 10.54 9.78
N ARG A 28 12.69 11.33 9.30
CA ARG A 28 12.44 12.49 8.44
C ARG A 28 11.92 12.06 7.06
N ASN A 29 12.54 11.04 6.47
CA ASN A 29 12.21 10.56 5.13
C ASN A 29 11.48 9.21 5.23
N ASN A 30 10.54 9.02 4.31
CA ASN A 30 10.00 7.71 3.99
C ASN A 30 10.91 6.96 3.01
N GLU A 31 10.71 5.65 2.91
CA GLU A 31 11.51 4.74 2.11
C GLU A 31 10.59 3.66 1.50
N PRO A 32 10.86 3.13 0.29
CA PRO A 32 10.06 2.05 -0.31
C PRO A 32 9.88 0.82 0.60
N ALA A 33 10.85 0.54 1.46
CA ALA A 33 10.81 -0.57 2.42
C ALA A 33 9.66 -0.46 3.44
N PHE A 34 9.04 0.73 3.60
CA PHE A 34 7.90 0.91 4.49
C PHE A 34 6.53 0.64 3.84
N LEU A 35 6.49 0.26 2.55
CA LEU A 35 5.25 -0.09 1.85
C LEU A 35 4.41 -1.16 2.58
N PRO A 36 4.99 -2.24 3.16
CA PRO A 36 4.21 -3.24 3.89
C PRO A 36 3.40 -2.64 5.04
N HIS A 37 3.90 -1.60 5.73
CA HIS A 37 3.15 -0.95 6.81
C HIS A 37 1.90 -0.23 6.33
N ILE A 38 1.88 0.23 5.09
CA ILE A 38 0.70 0.84 4.48
C ILE A 38 -0.34 -0.25 4.17
N VAL A 39 0.12 -1.38 3.63
CA VAL A 39 -0.76 -2.53 3.32
C VAL A 39 -1.38 -3.11 4.59
N GLU A 40 -0.61 -3.29 5.67
CA GLU A 40 -1.13 -3.79 6.95
C GLU A 40 -2.22 -2.87 7.52
N GLN A 41 -2.02 -1.55 7.47
CA GLN A 41 -3.03 -0.60 7.95
C GLN A 41 -4.32 -0.67 7.12
N VAL A 42 -4.22 -0.82 5.80
CA VAL A 42 -5.39 -0.96 4.94
C VAL A 42 -6.06 -2.32 5.10
N SER A 43 -5.28 -3.39 5.34
CA SER A 43 -5.78 -4.73 5.70
C SER A 43 -6.68 -4.66 6.92
N ASP A 44 -6.22 -4.00 7.99
CA ASP A 44 -7.00 -3.81 9.22
C ASP A 44 -8.30 -3.02 8.98
N MET A 45 -8.23 -1.96 8.16
CA MET A 45 -9.39 -1.13 7.83
C MET A 45 -10.44 -1.84 6.98
N LEU A 46 -10.02 -2.72 6.07
CA LEU A 46 -10.90 -3.42 5.13
C LEU A 46 -11.31 -4.83 5.61
N GLY A 47 -10.65 -5.38 6.63
CA GLY A 47 -10.86 -6.76 7.08
C GLY A 47 -10.42 -7.79 6.04
N VAL A 48 -9.46 -7.45 5.18
CA VAL A 48 -8.94 -8.30 4.10
C VAL A 48 -7.48 -8.62 4.37
N PRO A 49 -7.02 -9.88 4.27
CA PRO A 49 -5.63 -10.22 4.55
C PRO A 49 -4.63 -9.41 3.73
N ALA A 50 -3.60 -8.86 4.39
CA ALA A 50 -2.53 -8.07 3.75
C ALA A 50 -1.88 -8.80 2.55
N GLN A 51 -1.70 -10.12 2.64
CA GLN A 51 -1.17 -10.94 1.55
C GLN A 51 -2.07 -10.93 0.31
N GLN A 52 -3.40 -10.92 0.50
CA GLN A 52 -4.37 -10.87 -0.58
C GLN A 52 -4.39 -9.47 -1.22
N LEU A 53 -4.36 -8.42 -0.41
CA LEU A 53 -4.25 -7.04 -0.89
C LEU A 53 -2.95 -6.80 -1.67
N SER A 54 -1.82 -7.34 -1.19
CA SER A 54 -0.53 -7.25 -1.85
C SER A 54 -0.54 -7.92 -3.23
N LYS A 55 -1.10 -9.15 -3.32
CA LYS A 55 -1.25 -9.86 -4.60
C LYS A 55 -2.14 -9.09 -5.57
N SER A 56 -3.30 -8.63 -5.12
CA SER A 56 -4.24 -7.88 -5.94
C SER A 56 -3.59 -6.60 -6.46
N SER A 57 -2.98 -5.81 -5.56
CA SER A 57 -2.27 -4.59 -5.92
C SER A 57 -1.13 -4.86 -6.90
N PHE A 58 -0.38 -5.95 -6.76
CA PHE A 58 0.71 -6.28 -7.70
C PHE A 58 0.17 -6.53 -9.11
N VAL A 59 -0.88 -7.33 -9.26
CA VAL A 59 -1.54 -7.58 -10.55
C VAL A 59 -2.12 -6.28 -11.14
N ASN A 60 -2.75 -5.45 -10.30
CA ASN A 60 -3.28 -4.16 -10.71
C ASN A 60 -2.17 -3.22 -11.21
N THR A 61 -1.02 -3.19 -10.52
CA THR A 61 0.16 -2.41 -10.91
C THR A 61 0.70 -2.88 -12.26
N LEU A 62 0.90 -4.18 -12.47
CA LEU A 62 1.36 -4.73 -13.75
C LEU A 62 0.41 -4.34 -14.88
N THR A 63 -0.90 -4.48 -14.65
CA THR A 63 -1.93 -4.10 -15.63
C THR A 63 -1.91 -2.60 -15.93
N LEU A 64 -1.86 -1.76 -14.89
CA LEU A 64 -1.88 -0.30 -15.03
C LEU A 64 -0.66 0.21 -15.80
N PHE A 65 0.52 -0.32 -15.50
CA PHE A 65 1.78 0.11 -16.11
C PHE A 65 2.15 -0.69 -17.37
N SER A 66 1.30 -1.63 -17.81
CA SER A 66 1.53 -2.49 -18.98
C SER A 66 2.88 -3.23 -18.92
N ILE A 67 3.13 -3.91 -17.80
CA ILE A 67 4.35 -4.70 -17.53
C ILE A 67 3.99 -6.19 -17.55
N ASP A 68 4.74 -6.97 -18.36
CA ASP A 68 4.62 -8.43 -18.49
C ASP A 68 5.45 -9.21 -17.44
#